data_AF-A0A158QEM7-F1
#
_entry.id   AF-A0A158QEM7-F1
#
_cell.length_a   1.000
_cell.length_b   1.000
_cell.length_c   1.000
_cell.angle_alpha   90.00
_cell.angle_beta   90.00
_cell.angle_gamma   90.00
#
_symmetry.space_group_name_H-M   'P 1'
#
loop_
_entity.id
_entity.type
_entity.pdbx_description
1 polymer ?
#
loop_
_entity_poly.entity_id
_entity_poly.type
_entity_poly.pdbx_seq_one_letter_code
_entity_poly.pdbx_strand_id
1 'polypeptide(L)'
;VECDSGVPCPTDGAWCPWSSTVIKCSEPCGDSGMGLRTRRCNCPAPAHGGKPCIVTPGTKEAAELMTTQLKRALEKNETAQLSSLPTIADIAAIADGSGKWDACNRKFCPYLKKLTDEETKLIVNDLRQQHPEAIWLWSSGKPVNRFEPIGLHCSSDLRSRVEIFDKRYRFPRGYSFWTLAQSKSARQRYDFVGTPVVNNRRLQITEDRLIIRGLDEPDEGVYRFGYEYEPGQFATICFFAVYLPDKHREVESEKPFTFTCNALALWPVIQQTPNDNWRTYWSYQPDEKAKTLGMKSRNEMWLSVLRVSSFSDGDSDGTESLENNFTELTLFDTEKRRIDEVKYSMSGYYKCIVESKPEGLAARKFITNAIKLSVISPPTLNERFLRWFRENYKGIVGLLTVLGILIIIYMISVKIRAGQIASLKTLAAEEAAKERTKLVTAGEIKMKTT
;
A
#
# COMPACT_ATOMS: atom_id res chain seq x y z
N VAL A 1 6.14 -37.62 72.99
CA VAL A 1 5.31 -37.20 74.14
C VAL A 1 3.88 -37.36 73.67
N GLU A 2 3.16 -38.36 74.20
CA GLU A 2 1.72 -38.48 73.99
C GLU A 2 1.04 -37.26 74.62
N CYS A 3 0.05 -36.68 73.96
CA CYS A 3 -0.51 -35.38 74.34
C CYS A 3 -1.32 -35.38 75.66
N ASP A 4 -1.48 -36.52 76.31
CA ASP A 4 -2.40 -36.70 77.43
C ASP A 4 -1.82 -36.29 78.80
N SER A 5 -0.59 -35.77 78.85
CA SER A 5 0.11 -35.41 80.09
C SER A 5 0.16 -33.90 80.40
N GLY A 6 -0.89 -33.14 80.04
CA GLY A 6 -1.00 -31.70 80.34
C GLY A 6 -0.12 -30.78 79.47
N VAL A 7 0.48 -31.31 78.40
CA VAL A 7 1.24 -30.56 77.38
C VAL A 7 0.37 -30.45 76.13
N PRO A 8 0.14 -29.26 75.55
CA PRO A 8 -0.67 -29.13 74.35
C PRO A 8 -0.09 -29.93 73.18
N CYS A 9 -0.94 -30.62 72.41
CA CYS A 9 -0.52 -31.40 71.24
C CYS A 9 0.23 -30.55 70.20
N PRO A 10 1.21 -31.13 69.49
CA PRO A 10 1.74 -30.55 68.26
C PRO A 10 0.61 -30.30 67.26
N THR A 11 0.44 -29.04 66.85
CA THR A 11 -0.48 -28.66 65.79
C THR A 11 0.34 -28.41 64.55
N ASP A 12 0.22 -29.28 63.54
CA ASP A 12 0.86 -29.08 62.25
C ASP A 12 0.22 -27.90 61.52
N GLY A 13 1.06 -27.08 60.88
CA GLY A 13 0.63 -25.92 60.13
C GLY A 13 -0.06 -26.32 58.82
N ALA A 14 -1.18 -25.66 58.50
CA ALA A 14 -1.82 -25.81 57.21
C ALA A 14 -2.07 -24.47 56.51
N TRP A 15 -2.00 -24.54 55.18
CA TRP A 15 -2.23 -23.39 54.31
C TRP A 15 -3.71 -23.00 54.31
N CYS A 16 -3.97 -21.71 54.51
CA CYS A 16 -5.28 -21.16 54.22
C CYS A 16 -5.59 -21.23 52.72
N PRO A 17 -6.87 -21.12 52.34
CA PRO A 17 -7.25 -20.87 50.95
C PRO A 17 -6.49 -19.67 50.37
N TRP A 18 -6.21 -19.74 49.08
CA TRP A 18 -5.64 -18.61 48.35
C TRP A 18 -6.52 -17.37 48.47
N SER A 19 -5.90 -16.19 48.48
CA SER A 19 -6.62 -14.92 48.47
C SER A 19 -7.61 -14.88 47.30
N SER A 20 -8.79 -14.33 47.57
CA SER A 20 -9.84 -14.13 46.54
C SER A 20 -9.42 -13.08 45.51
N THR A 21 -8.49 -12.20 45.87
CA THR A 21 -8.01 -11.08 45.07
C THR A 21 -6.50 -11.16 44.94
N VAL A 22 -5.99 -10.77 43.78
CA VAL A 22 -4.55 -10.62 43.52
C VAL A 22 -4.11 -9.21 43.93
N ILE A 23 -2.97 -9.08 44.63
CA ILE A 23 -2.56 -7.83 45.30
C ILE A 23 -2.23 -6.73 44.28
N LYS A 24 -1.49 -7.08 43.24
CA LYS A 24 -1.14 -6.20 42.11
C LYS A 24 -1.21 -7.02 40.84
N CYS A 25 -1.84 -6.43 39.83
CA CYS A 25 -1.95 -7.03 38.52
C CYS A 25 -0.97 -6.33 37.58
N SER A 26 -0.30 -7.09 36.71
CA SER A 26 0.63 -6.54 35.72
C SER A 26 -0.04 -5.54 34.79
N GLU A 27 -1.33 -5.73 34.55
CA GLU A 27 -2.17 -4.87 33.73
C GLU A 27 -3.30 -4.28 34.57
N PRO A 28 -3.77 -3.06 34.27
CA PRO A 28 -4.86 -2.43 35.04
C PRO A 28 -6.26 -3.02 34.72
N CYS A 29 -6.44 -3.67 33.57
CA CYS A 29 -7.71 -4.28 33.15
C CYS A 29 -7.48 -5.32 32.01
N GLY A 30 -8.54 -6.03 31.57
CA GLY A 30 -8.50 -6.98 30.44
C GLY A 30 -7.99 -8.38 30.79
N ASP A 31 -8.14 -9.37 29.91
CA ASP A 31 -8.05 -10.80 30.30
C ASP A 31 -6.63 -11.38 30.41
N SER A 32 -5.58 -10.55 30.23
CA SER A 32 -4.18 -11.01 30.15
C SER A 32 -3.30 -10.57 31.32
N GLY A 33 -3.87 -9.89 32.31
CA GLY A 33 -3.13 -9.49 33.51
C GLY A 33 -2.77 -10.68 34.40
N MET A 34 -1.49 -10.77 34.79
CA MET A 34 -0.97 -11.75 35.73
C MET A 34 -0.51 -11.06 37.00
N GLY A 35 -0.58 -11.75 38.14
CA GLY A 35 -0.10 -11.18 39.39
C GLY A 35 0.00 -12.18 40.52
N LEU A 36 0.54 -11.73 41.65
CA LEU A 36 0.78 -12.56 42.81
C LEU A 36 -0.48 -12.76 43.66
N ARG A 37 -0.97 -13.99 43.69
CA ARG A 37 -1.98 -14.45 44.64
C ARG A 37 -1.29 -15.06 45.85
N THR A 38 -1.70 -14.70 47.05
CA THR A 38 -1.02 -15.14 48.28
C THR A 38 -1.92 -15.96 49.18
N ARG A 39 -1.31 -16.73 50.08
CA ARG A 39 -1.97 -17.48 51.15
C ARG A 39 -1.12 -17.45 52.40
N ARG A 40 -1.75 -17.69 53.56
CA ARG A 40 -1.07 -17.67 54.86
C ARG A 40 -0.98 -19.09 55.43
N CYS A 41 0.10 -19.36 56.15
CA CYS A 41 0.31 -20.61 56.88
C CYS A 41 -0.26 -20.46 58.31
N ASN A 42 -1.59 -20.38 58.45
CA ASN A 42 -2.24 -20.21 59.74
C ASN A 42 -3.65 -20.80 59.84
N CYS A 43 -3.98 -21.80 59.01
CA CYS A 43 -5.29 -22.46 59.01
C CYS A 43 -5.20 -23.99 59.26
N PRO A 44 -4.62 -24.48 60.38
CA PRO A 44 -4.16 -23.75 61.57
C PRO A 44 -2.68 -23.35 61.50
N ALA A 45 -2.24 -22.49 62.42
CA ALA A 45 -0.83 -22.12 62.56
C ALA A 45 -0.04 -23.26 63.25
N PRO A 46 1.22 -23.51 62.86
CA PRO A 46 2.05 -24.50 63.53
C PRO A 46 2.28 -24.10 64.98
N ALA A 47 1.97 -25.00 65.92
CA ALA A 47 2.11 -24.75 67.35
C ALA A 47 2.64 -25.99 68.09
N HIS A 48 3.20 -25.79 69.27
CA HIS A 48 3.61 -26.86 70.19
C HIS A 48 4.55 -27.91 69.55
N GLY A 49 5.47 -27.45 68.69
CA GLY A 49 6.42 -28.33 67.99
C GLY A 49 5.86 -29.04 66.74
N GLY A 50 4.68 -28.64 66.27
CA GLY A 50 4.11 -29.11 65.00
C GLY A 50 4.90 -28.64 63.78
N LYS A 51 4.71 -29.35 62.66
CA LYS A 51 5.44 -29.14 61.40
C LYS A 51 5.02 -27.84 60.71
N PRO A 52 5.93 -27.18 59.97
CA PRO A 52 5.57 -26.04 59.12
C PRO A 52 4.67 -26.48 57.96
N CYS A 53 4.00 -25.51 57.31
CA CYS A 53 3.17 -25.81 56.15
C CYS A 53 3.97 -26.47 55.03
N ILE A 54 3.42 -27.55 54.48
CA ILE A 54 4.05 -28.31 53.41
C ILE A 54 4.01 -27.50 52.13
N VAL A 55 5.19 -27.18 51.58
CA VAL A 55 5.33 -26.53 50.28
C VAL A 55 5.09 -27.58 49.19
N THR A 56 4.27 -27.25 48.20
CA THR A 56 3.95 -28.17 47.10
C THR A 56 5.17 -28.44 46.23
N PRO A 57 5.42 -29.71 45.81
CA PRO A 57 6.50 -30.02 44.88
C PRO A 57 6.38 -29.18 43.59
N GLY A 58 7.50 -28.64 43.09
CA GLY A 58 7.55 -27.82 41.88
C GLY A 58 7.47 -26.28 42.09
N THR A 59 7.18 -25.79 43.30
CA THR A 59 7.17 -24.32 43.54
C THR A 59 8.56 -23.69 43.45
N LYS A 60 9.59 -24.40 43.93
CA LYS A 60 10.99 -23.97 43.82
C LYS A 60 11.44 -23.90 42.37
N GLU A 61 11.13 -24.92 41.58
CA GLU A 61 11.42 -24.96 40.14
C GLU A 61 10.68 -23.84 39.38
N ALA A 62 9.42 -23.58 39.72
CA ALA A 62 8.67 -22.47 39.15
C ALA A 62 9.27 -21.09 39.48
N ALA A 63 9.74 -20.90 40.72
CA ALA A 63 10.43 -19.67 41.13
C ALA A 63 11.78 -19.50 40.41
N GLU A 64 12.54 -20.58 40.21
CA GLU A 64 13.79 -20.56 39.45
C GLU A 64 13.56 -20.22 37.97
N LEU A 65 12.51 -20.75 37.36
CA LEU A 65 12.12 -20.41 36.00
C LEU A 65 11.76 -18.92 35.87
N MET A 66 10.95 -18.39 36.79
CA MET A 66 10.57 -16.97 36.79
C MET A 66 11.77 -16.05 37.04
N THR A 67 12.70 -16.45 37.92
CA THR A 67 13.97 -15.75 38.12
C THR A 67 14.78 -15.66 36.84
N THR A 68 14.83 -16.75 36.08
CA THR A 68 15.52 -16.80 34.78
C THR A 68 14.87 -15.87 33.76
N GLN A 69 13.54 -15.83 33.70
CA GLN A 69 12.79 -14.94 32.82
C GLN A 69 13.01 -13.46 33.17
N LEU A 70 12.99 -13.10 34.46
CA LEU A 70 13.25 -11.75 34.93
C LEU A 70 14.67 -11.28 34.59
N LYS A 71 15.69 -12.13 34.80
CA LYS A 71 17.07 -11.81 34.43
C LYS A 71 17.22 -11.53 32.93
N ARG A 72 16.64 -12.38 32.07
CA ARG A 72 16.66 -12.18 30.61
C ARG A 72 16.01 -10.87 30.19
N ALA A 73 14.88 -10.51 30.79
CA ALA A 73 14.18 -9.25 30.49
C ALA A 73 15.02 -8.02 30.90
N LEU A 74 15.70 -8.10 32.05
CA LEU A 74 16.61 -7.05 32.52
C LEU A 74 17.82 -6.87 31.59
N GLU A 75 18.41 -7.96 31.10
CA GLU A 75 19.54 -7.93 30.17
C GLU A 75 19.17 -7.29 28.82
N LYS A 76 17.92 -7.46 28.36
CA LYS A 76 17.41 -6.89 27.10
C LYS A 76 16.88 -5.47 27.22
N ASN A 77 16.81 -4.91 28.42
CA ASN A 77 16.27 -3.57 28.70
C ASN A 77 14.83 -3.35 28.18
N GLU A 78 14.02 -4.42 28.15
CA GLU A 78 12.63 -4.42 27.68
C GLU A 78 11.69 -3.92 28.79
N THR A 79 11.51 -2.60 28.89
CA THR A 79 10.74 -1.95 29.96
C THR A 79 9.28 -2.40 30.04
N ALA A 80 8.63 -2.65 28.90
CA ALA A 80 7.25 -3.14 28.82
C ALA A 80 7.11 -4.60 29.29
N GLN A 81 8.14 -5.43 29.11
CA GLN A 81 8.13 -6.82 29.57
C GLN A 81 8.38 -6.90 31.08
N LEU A 82 9.20 -5.99 31.61
CA LEU A 82 9.52 -5.91 33.04
C LEU A 82 8.30 -5.64 33.93
N SER A 83 7.31 -4.87 33.46
CA SER A 83 6.05 -4.63 34.19
C SER A 83 5.12 -5.84 34.23
N SER A 84 5.32 -6.82 33.34
CA SER A 84 4.51 -8.04 33.24
C SER A 84 5.07 -9.24 34.01
N LEU A 85 6.24 -9.10 34.62
CA LEU A 85 6.95 -10.16 35.34
C LEU A 85 6.86 -9.98 36.86
N PRO A 86 6.98 -11.08 37.64
CA PRO A 86 7.02 -11.01 39.10
C PRO A 86 8.27 -10.28 39.59
N THR A 87 8.13 -9.51 40.66
CA THR A 87 9.26 -8.88 41.34
C THR A 87 10.07 -9.89 42.15
N ILE A 88 11.25 -9.50 42.63
CA ILE A 88 12.10 -10.35 43.50
C ILE A 88 11.32 -10.82 44.75
N ALA A 89 10.49 -9.94 45.32
CA ALA A 89 9.64 -10.28 46.47
C ALA A 89 8.55 -11.29 46.09
N ASP A 90 7.96 -11.16 44.91
CA ASP A 90 6.93 -12.09 44.42
C ASP A 90 7.52 -13.48 44.17
N ILE A 91 8.72 -13.55 43.59
CA ILE A 91 9.45 -14.80 43.35
C ILE A 91 9.78 -15.49 44.67
N ALA A 92 10.19 -14.74 45.70
CA ALA A 92 10.47 -15.29 47.02
C ALA A 92 9.21 -15.92 47.66
N ALA A 93 8.05 -15.26 47.53
CA ALA A 93 6.77 -15.80 47.98
C ALA A 93 6.35 -17.05 47.17
N ILE A 94 6.68 -17.14 45.88
CA ILE A 94 6.43 -18.36 45.11
C ILE A 94 7.33 -19.50 45.60
N ALA A 95 8.61 -19.22 45.88
CA ALA A 95 9.58 -20.21 46.33
C ALA A 95 9.21 -20.83 47.69
N ASP A 96 8.71 -20.04 48.64
CA ASP A 96 8.27 -20.51 49.96
C ASP A 96 6.85 -21.11 49.97
N GLY A 97 6.15 -21.07 48.83
CA GLY A 97 4.81 -21.62 48.65
C GLY A 97 3.68 -20.76 49.20
N SER A 98 3.96 -19.55 49.71
CA SER A 98 2.97 -18.57 50.15
C SER A 98 2.37 -17.77 48.98
N GLY A 99 2.98 -17.82 47.80
CA GLY A 99 2.61 -17.10 46.59
C GLY A 99 2.38 -18.02 45.38
N LYS A 100 1.51 -17.59 44.47
CA LYS A 100 1.29 -18.20 43.16
C LYS A 100 1.06 -17.09 42.13
N TRP A 101 1.73 -17.18 40.98
CA TRP A 101 1.48 -16.30 39.83
C TRP A 101 0.24 -16.80 39.08
N ASP A 102 -0.81 -15.97 39.01
CA ASP A 102 -2.11 -16.36 38.45
C ASP A 102 -2.76 -15.19 37.72
N ALA A 103 -3.79 -15.47 36.91
CA ALA A 103 -4.54 -14.43 36.23
C ALA A 103 -5.33 -13.57 37.23
N CYS A 104 -5.21 -12.25 37.12
CA CYS A 104 -5.75 -11.31 38.12
C CYS A 104 -6.88 -10.42 37.61
N ASN A 105 -6.89 -10.09 36.33
CA ASN A 105 -7.92 -9.25 35.76
C ASN A 105 -9.08 -10.09 35.20
N ARG A 106 -10.28 -9.79 35.67
CA ARG A 106 -11.56 -10.29 35.12
C ARG A 106 -12.49 -9.14 34.69
N LYS A 107 -11.98 -7.91 34.71
CA LYS A 107 -12.74 -6.69 34.43
C LYS A 107 -12.42 -6.20 33.02
N PHE A 108 -13.48 -5.87 32.29
CA PHE A 108 -13.39 -5.24 30.97
C PHE A 108 -12.65 -3.89 31.06
N CYS A 109 -11.76 -3.63 30.11
CA CYS A 109 -11.10 -2.33 30.00
C CYS A 109 -12.06 -1.29 29.41
N PRO A 110 -12.36 -0.18 30.11
CA PRO A 110 -12.95 0.97 29.44
C PRO A 110 -11.92 1.53 28.46
N TYR A 111 -12.23 1.50 27.16
CA TYR A 111 -11.41 2.12 26.11
C TYR A 111 -12.19 3.22 25.40
N LEU A 112 -11.49 4.28 25.03
CA LEU A 112 -12.05 5.34 24.21
C LEU A 112 -12.07 4.88 22.75
N LYS A 113 -13.21 5.03 22.08
CA LYS A 113 -13.29 4.73 20.64
C LYS A 113 -12.39 5.63 19.80
N LYS A 114 -12.13 6.85 20.27
CA LYS A 114 -11.27 7.83 19.60
C LYS A 114 -9.90 7.91 20.25
N LEU A 115 -8.93 8.39 19.50
CA LEU A 115 -7.62 8.79 20.02
C LEU A 115 -7.76 10.03 20.90
N THR A 116 -6.97 10.09 21.97
CA THR A 116 -6.82 11.30 22.78
C THR A 116 -5.85 12.30 22.11
N ASP A 117 -5.83 13.54 22.57
CA ASP A 117 -4.92 14.56 22.04
C ASP A 117 -3.44 14.18 22.26
N GLU A 118 -3.11 13.57 23.41
CA GLU A 118 -1.76 13.08 23.70
C GLU A 118 -1.37 11.91 22.80
N GLU A 119 -2.30 10.97 22.57
CA GLU A 119 -2.10 9.86 21.62
C GLU A 119 -1.89 10.37 20.19
N THR A 120 -2.63 11.41 19.79
CA THR A 120 -2.48 12.05 18.49
C THR A 120 -1.10 12.71 18.36
N LYS A 121 -0.60 13.37 19.42
CA LYS A 121 0.75 13.94 19.44
C LYS A 121 1.85 12.88 19.28
N LEU A 122 1.68 11.67 19.84
CA LEU A 122 2.62 10.56 19.65
C LEU A 122 2.72 10.16 18.19
N ILE A 123 1.57 9.99 17.52
CA ILE A 123 1.51 9.67 16.07
C ILE A 123 2.19 10.76 15.25
N VAL A 124 1.87 12.03 15.53
CA VAL A 124 2.46 13.18 14.85
C VAL A 124 3.97 13.23 15.01
N ASN A 125 4.48 12.93 16.20
CA ASN A 125 5.93 12.89 16.45
C ASN A 125 6.63 11.77 15.67
N ASP A 126 6.03 10.59 15.58
CA ASP A 126 6.58 9.48 14.78
C ASP A 126 6.57 9.81 13.27
N LEU A 127 5.49 10.39 12.76
CA LEU A 127 5.41 10.86 11.36
C LEU A 127 6.48 11.93 11.07
N ARG A 128 6.66 12.87 12.01
CA ARG A 128 7.73 13.88 11.99
C ARG A 128 9.13 13.33 12.21
N GLN A 129 9.32 12.04 12.46
CA GLN A 129 10.64 11.39 12.54
C GLN A 129 10.99 10.55 11.29
N GLN A 130 10.01 10.31 10.41
CA GLN A 130 10.23 9.51 9.22
C GLN A 130 11.14 10.14 8.14
N HIS A 131 12.18 9.41 7.74
CA HIS A 131 13.12 9.80 6.69
C HIS A 131 12.69 9.27 5.31
N PRO A 132 12.80 10.06 4.23
CA PRO A 132 12.43 9.64 2.87
C PRO A 132 13.31 8.51 2.33
N GLU A 133 14.55 8.40 2.83
CA GLU A 133 15.52 7.36 2.45
C GLU A 133 15.18 5.98 3.01
N ALA A 134 14.28 5.89 4.01
CA ALA A 134 13.89 4.62 4.64
C ALA A 134 13.29 3.61 3.64
N ILE A 135 12.69 4.10 2.55
CA ILE A 135 12.16 3.32 1.43
C ILE A 135 13.27 2.51 0.73
N TRP A 136 14.46 3.10 0.70
CA TRP A 136 15.59 2.66 -0.11
C TRP A 136 16.65 1.98 0.74
N LEU A 137 16.30 1.51 1.94
CA LEU A 137 17.26 0.89 2.86
C LEU A 137 17.99 -0.30 2.21
N TRP A 138 17.28 -1.07 1.38
CA TRP A 138 17.82 -2.23 0.67
C TRP A 138 18.74 -1.86 -0.50
N SER A 139 18.64 -0.63 -0.98
CA SER A 139 19.44 -0.05 -2.07
C SER A 139 20.37 1.06 -1.55
N SER A 140 20.76 0.98 -0.28
CA SER A 140 21.68 1.92 0.38
C SER A 140 21.25 3.39 0.26
N GLY A 141 19.95 3.66 0.39
CA GLY A 141 19.38 5.00 0.34
C GLY A 141 19.07 5.53 -1.07
N LYS A 142 19.30 4.74 -2.14
CA LYS A 142 19.12 5.18 -3.54
C LYS A 142 17.87 4.59 -4.18
N PRO A 143 17.17 5.34 -5.05
CA PRO A 143 16.02 4.82 -5.78
C PRO A 143 16.43 3.67 -6.71
N VAL A 144 15.62 2.62 -6.76
CA VAL A 144 15.84 1.44 -7.62
C VAL A 144 15.28 1.66 -9.03
N ASN A 145 15.74 0.87 -10.00
CA ASN A 145 15.20 0.89 -11.36
C ASN A 145 13.91 0.08 -11.48
N ARG A 146 13.23 0.19 -12.63
CA ARG A 146 12.08 -0.66 -12.93
C ARG A 146 12.44 -2.15 -12.84
N PHE A 147 11.50 -2.93 -12.31
CA PHE A 147 11.60 -4.37 -12.05
C PHE A 147 12.57 -4.80 -10.96
N GLU A 148 13.26 -3.86 -10.30
CA GLU A 148 14.04 -4.16 -9.10
C GLU A 148 13.13 -4.23 -7.86
N PRO A 149 13.49 -5.04 -6.86
CA PRO A 149 12.68 -5.19 -5.66
C PRO A 149 12.88 -4.03 -4.68
N ILE A 150 11.81 -3.66 -3.96
CA ILE A 150 11.87 -2.74 -2.82
C ILE A 150 11.21 -3.35 -1.59
N GLY A 151 11.72 -2.98 -0.41
CA GLY A 151 11.18 -3.39 0.88
C GLY A 151 10.83 -2.18 1.73
N LEU A 152 9.56 -2.07 2.10
CA LEU A 152 9.06 -1.07 3.04
C LEU A 152 8.92 -1.73 4.41
N HIS A 153 9.34 -1.03 5.46
CA HIS A 153 9.25 -1.52 6.83
C HIS A 153 8.90 -0.39 7.79
N CYS A 154 7.85 -0.59 8.58
CA CYS A 154 7.48 0.30 9.67
C CYS A 154 7.93 -0.33 10.99
N SER A 155 8.86 0.29 11.71
CA SER A 155 9.41 -0.29 12.94
C SER A 155 8.33 -0.54 13.99
N SER A 156 8.42 -1.67 14.70
CA SER A 156 7.60 -1.99 15.88
C SER A 156 7.93 -1.13 17.10
N ASP A 157 9.10 -0.51 17.11
CA ASP A 157 9.60 0.25 18.26
C ASP A 157 9.07 1.69 18.29
N LEU A 158 8.26 2.07 17.30
CA LEU A 158 7.62 3.39 17.25
C LEU A 158 6.72 3.59 18.46
N ARG A 159 6.80 4.79 19.05
CA ARG A 159 6.16 5.08 20.33
C ARG A 159 4.64 5.01 20.22
N SER A 160 4.08 5.49 19.11
CA SER A 160 2.64 5.36 18.82
C SER A 160 2.18 3.90 18.74
N ARG A 161 3.02 2.98 18.25
CA ARG A 161 2.70 1.54 18.23
C ARG A 161 2.73 0.96 19.63
N VAL A 162 3.85 1.10 20.32
CA VAL A 162 4.07 0.51 21.67
C VAL A 162 3.08 1.07 22.69
N GLU A 163 2.80 2.37 22.65
CA GLU A 163 1.96 3.03 23.66
C GLU A 163 0.47 3.03 23.33
N ILE A 164 0.07 2.76 22.08
CA ILE A 164 -1.34 2.87 21.66
C ILE A 164 -1.80 1.60 20.96
N PHE A 165 -1.29 1.31 19.76
CA PHE A 165 -1.93 0.35 18.85
C PHE A 165 -1.60 -1.11 19.13
N ASP A 166 -0.36 -1.40 19.55
CA ASP A 166 0.07 -2.77 19.89
C ASP A 166 -0.32 -3.16 21.33
N LYS A 167 -0.92 -2.23 22.10
CA LYS A 167 -1.56 -2.55 23.38
C LYS A 167 -2.84 -3.35 23.14
N ARG A 168 -2.83 -4.62 23.57
CA ARG A 168 -3.94 -5.58 23.42
C ARG A 168 -5.32 -5.05 23.82
N TYR A 169 -5.39 -4.13 24.77
CA TYR A 169 -6.65 -3.65 25.35
C TYR A 169 -7.05 -2.23 24.90
N ARG A 170 -6.16 -1.47 24.23
CA ARG A 170 -6.48 -0.09 23.83
C ARG A 170 -7.47 -0.06 22.67
N PHE A 171 -7.28 -0.93 21.67
CA PHE A 171 -8.18 -1.13 20.54
C PHE A 171 -8.35 -2.63 20.25
N PRO A 172 -9.25 -3.33 20.97
CA PRO A 172 -9.36 -4.79 20.90
C PRO A 172 -9.74 -5.35 19.52
N ARG A 173 -10.41 -4.53 18.70
CA ARG A 173 -10.82 -4.87 17.32
C ARG A 173 -9.92 -4.21 16.27
N GLY A 174 -8.91 -3.46 16.71
CA GLY A 174 -8.00 -2.78 15.82
C GLY A 174 -7.11 -3.77 15.10
N TYR A 175 -6.80 -3.50 13.85
CA TYR A 175 -5.87 -4.30 13.08
C TYR A 175 -5.03 -3.42 12.14
N SER A 176 -3.80 -3.83 11.91
CA SER A 176 -2.86 -3.13 11.05
C SER A 176 -2.95 -3.62 9.62
N PHE A 177 -2.78 -2.72 8.65
CA PHE A 177 -2.61 -3.09 7.25
C PHE A 177 -1.90 -2.00 6.46
N TRP A 178 -1.49 -2.38 5.25
CA TRP A 178 -0.89 -1.48 4.28
C TRP A 178 -1.95 -0.91 3.35
N THR A 179 -1.85 0.38 3.04
CA THR A 179 -2.64 1.02 1.98
C THR A 179 -1.72 1.62 0.93
N LEU A 180 -2.23 1.73 -0.30
CA LEU A 180 -1.60 2.45 -1.39
C LEU A 180 -2.52 3.59 -1.83
N ALA A 181 -2.03 4.82 -1.71
CA ALA A 181 -2.69 6.00 -2.25
C ALA A 181 -1.99 6.43 -3.54
N GLN A 182 -2.73 6.35 -4.64
CA GLN A 182 -2.35 6.90 -5.93
C GLN A 182 -3.37 7.96 -6.26
N SER A 183 -2.95 9.12 -6.75
CA SER A 183 -3.95 10.04 -7.24
C SER A 183 -4.35 9.68 -8.65
N LYS A 184 -5.60 9.23 -8.76
CA LYS A 184 -6.20 8.86 -10.05
C LYS A 184 -7.27 9.85 -10.49
N SER A 185 -7.88 10.60 -9.57
CA SER A 185 -9.10 11.36 -9.84
C SER A 185 -9.16 12.70 -9.12
N ALA A 186 -9.64 13.71 -9.85
CA ALA A 186 -9.96 15.03 -9.33
C ALA A 186 -11.17 15.06 -8.36
N ARG A 187 -11.81 13.91 -8.12
CA ARG A 187 -12.97 13.78 -7.20
C ARG A 187 -12.65 12.96 -5.96
N GLN A 188 -11.41 12.51 -5.84
CA GLN A 188 -10.97 11.74 -4.69
C GLN A 188 -11.03 12.62 -3.44
N ARG A 189 -11.61 12.11 -2.35
CA ARG A 189 -11.67 12.86 -1.10
C ARG A 189 -10.26 13.07 -0.56
N TYR A 190 -10.05 14.23 0.06
CA TYR A 190 -8.76 14.61 0.61
C TYR A 190 -8.34 13.69 1.77
N ASP A 191 -9.29 13.14 2.52
CA ASP A 191 -9.08 12.23 3.65
C ASP A 191 -8.86 10.76 3.23
N PHE A 192 -8.75 10.49 1.93
CA PHE A 192 -8.59 9.13 1.43
C PHE A 192 -7.23 8.53 1.82
N VAL A 193 -7.29 7.52 2.67
CA VAL A 193 -6.11 6.84 3.21
C VAL A 193 -5.45 5.83 2.25
N GLY A 194 -6.06 5.53 1.10
CA GLY A 194 -5.53 4.59 0.12
C GLY A 194 -6.37 3.32 0.00
N THR A 195 -6.14 2.54 -1.06
CA THR A 195 -6.72 1.19 -1.19
C THR A 195 -5.88 0.19 -0.40
N PRO A 196 -6.48 -0.70 0.41
CA PRO A 196 -5.73 -1.76 1.10
C PRO A 196 -4.91 -2.61 0.12
N VAL A 197 -3.64 -2.82 0.44
CA VAL A 197 -2.73 -3.64 -0.35
C VAL A 197 -2.94 -5.09 0.04
N VAL A 198 -3.09 -5.96 -0.96
CA VAL A 198 -3.33 -7.38 -0.77
C VAL A 198 -2.16 -8.19 -1.32
N ASN A 199 -1.81 -9.27 -0.62
CA ASN A 199 -0.80 -10.21 -1.06
C ASN A 199 -1.08 -10.76 -2.45
N ASN A 200 -0.04 -10.81 -3.29
CA ASN A 200 -0.11 -11.43 -4.61
C ASN A 200 1.28 -11.97 -5.03
N ARG A 201 1.45 -12.38 -6.28
CA ARG A 201 2.74 -12.95 -6.76
C ARG A 201 3.90 -11.93 -6.74
N ARG A 202 3.60 -10.64 -6.88
CA ARG A 202 4.55 -9.51 -6.89
C ARG A 202 4.69 -8.84 -5.52
N LEU A 203 3.63 -8.77 -4.73
CA LEU A 203 3.54 -8.08 -3.43
C LEU A 203 3.46 -9.09 -2.29
N GLN A 204 4.41 -9.00 -1.37
CA GLN A 204 4.47 -9.86 -0.18
C GLN A 204 4.44 -8.99 1.09
N ILE A 205 3.40 -9.18 1.89
CA ILE A 205 3.11 -8.47 3.13
C ILE A 205 3.34 -9.43 4.28
N THR A 206 4.07 -8.97 5.29
CA THR A 206 4.31 -9.67 6.56
C THR A 206 4.13 -8.62 7.65
N GLU A 207 2.90 -8.48 8.16
CA GLU A 207 2.50 -7.47 9.15
C GLU A 207 3.04 -6.06 8.82
N ASP A 208 4.16 -5.67 9.44
CA ASP A 208 4.82 -4.38 9.34
C ASP A 208 5.90 -4.28 8.24
N ARG A 209 5.97 -5.26 7.35
CA ARG A 209 6.83 -5.29 6.16
C ARG A 209 6.02 -5.52 4.90
N LEU A 210 6.35 -4.76 3.86
CA LEU A 210 5.82 -4.93 2.50
C LEU A 210 6.97 -5.00 1.51
N ILE A 211 7.02 -6.08 0.72
CA ILE A 211 8.03 -6.32 -0.31
C ILE A 211 7.36 -6.27 -1.66
N ILE A 212 7.85 -5.40 -2.55
CA ILE A 212 7.47 -5.33 -3.96
C ILE A 212 8.60 -5.98 -4.75
N ARG A 213 8.35 -7.12 -5.40
CA ARG A 213 9.40 -7.92 -6.06
C ARG A 213 9.91 -7.33 -7.37
N GLY A 214 9.15 -6.43 -8.00
CA GLY A 214 9.58 -5.77 -9.22
C GLY A 214 8.80 -4.51 -9.47
N LEU A 215 9.34 -3.38 -9.02
CA LEU A 215 8.70 -2.06 -9.06
C LEU A 215 8.34 -1.65 -10.50
N ASP A 216 7.10 -1.21 -10.72
CA ASP A 216 6.63 -0.75 -12.02
C ASP A 216 5.72 0.49 -11.90
N GLU A 217 5.35 1.12 -13.02
CA GLU A 217 4.55 2.37 -13.03
C GLU A 217 3.27 2.30 -12.19
N PRO A 218 2.51 1.19 -12.17
CA PRO A 218 1.32 1.05 -11.33
C PRO A 218 1.60 0.97 -9.83
N ASP A 219 2.85 0.81 -9.40
CA ASP A 219 3.22 0.75 -7.99
C ASP A 219 3.62 2.13 -7.43
N GLU A 220 3.76 3.15 -8.28
CA GLU A 220 4.06 4.52 -7.86
C GLU A 220 2.93 5.10 -6.99
N GLY A 221 3.28 5.76 -5.90
CA GLY A 221 2.32 6.36 -4.99
C GLY A 221 2.84 6.43 -3.56
N VAL A 222 1.93 6.69 -2.62
CA VAL A 222 2.27 6.71 -1.19
C VAL A 222 1.71 5.47 -0.52
N TYR A 223 2.60 4.61 -0.06
CA TYR A 223 2.26 3.48 0.77
C TYR A 223 2.15 3.93 2.22
N ARG A 224 1.17 3.43 2.96
CA ARG A 224 1.02 3.74 4.37
C ARG A 224 0.86 2.46 5.16
N PHE A 225 1.51 2.41 6.30
CA PHE A 225 1.24 1.41 7.32
C PHE A 225 0.52 2.10 8.46
N GLY A 226 -0.58 1.49 8.91
CA GLY A 226 -1.41 2.07 9.93
C GLY A 226 -2.40 1.07 10.49
N TYR A 227 -3.24 1.56 11.40
CA TYR A 227 -4.23 0.76 12.10
C TYR A 227 -5.61 1.33 11.82
N GLU A 228 -6.53 0.47 11.40
CA GLU A 228 -7.96 0.77 11.57
C GLU A 228 -8.34 0.35 12.98
N TYR A 229 -8.58 1.32 13.84
CA TYR A 229 -8.82 1.10 15.27
C TYR A 229 -10.30 1.11 15.63
N GLU A 230 -11.12 1.77 14.82
CA GLU A 230 -12.58 1.70 14.78
C GLU A 230 -13.01 1.67 13.31
N PRO A 231 -14.19 1.11 12.97
CA PRO A 231 -14.66 1.04 11.59
C PRO A 231 -14.64 2.41 10.89
N GLY A 232 -13.87 2.53 9.82
CA GLY A 232 -13.68 3.76 9.05
C GLY A 232 -12.69 4.77 9.65
N GLN A 233 -12.06 4.46 10.78
CA GLN A 233 -11.04 5.30 11.42
C GLN A 233 -9.66 4.68 11.30
N PHE A 234 -8.87 5.19 10.35
CA PHE A 234 -7.51 4.73 10.07
C PHE A 234 -6.47 5.75 10.52
N ALA A 235 -5.55 5.33 11.39
CA ALA A 235 -4.40 6.12 11.81
C ALA A 235 -3.16 5.72 11.01
N THR A 236 -2.52 6.69 10.36
CA THR A 236 -1.27 6.45 9.63
C THR A 236 -0.09 6.53 10.59
N ILE A 237 0.71 5.47 10.66
CA ILE A 237 1.89 5.39 11.54
C ILE A 237 3.18 5.60 10.76
N CYS A 238 3.29 4.99 9.58
CA CYS A 238 4.38 5.20 8.64
C CYS A 238 3.82 5.49 7.25
N PHE A 239 4.52 6.31 6.46
CA PHE A 239 4.21 6.57 5.06
C PHE A 239 5.46 6.58 4.17
N PHE A 240 5.34 6.09 2.94
CA PHE A 240 6.47 5.88 2.05
C PHE A 240 6.09 6.36 0.65
N ALA A 241 6.69 7.46 0.20
CA ALA A 241 6.53 8.00 -1.14
C ALA A 241 7.41 7.22 -2.15
N VAL A 242 6.81 6.25 -2.82
CA VAL A 242 7.48 5.39 -3.82
C VAL A 242 7.31 6.00 -5.21
N TYR A 243 8.42 6.16 -5.93
CA TYR A 243 8.45 6.70 -7.29
C TYR A 243 9.44 5.91 -8.14
N LEU A 244 9.25 5.91 -9.47
CA LEU A 244 10.22 5.36 -10.41
C LEU A 244 11.11 6.47 -10.98
N PRO A 245 12.44 6.37 -10.84
CA PRO A 245 13.36 7.39 -11.35
C PRO A 245 13.54 7.34 -12.88
N ASP A 246 13.27 6.20 -13.52
CA ASP A 246 13.57 5.89 -14.92
C ASP A 246 12.39 6.08 -15.87
N LYS A 247 11.30 6.71 -15.40
CA LYS A 247 10.12 6.95 -16.23
C LYS A 247 10.43 7.93 -17.36
N HIS A 248 10.33 7.45 -18.60
CA HIS A 248 10.53 8.24 -19.82
C HIS A 248 9.19 8.54 -20.49
N ARG A 249 9.02 9.77 -20.97
CA ARG A 249 7.85 10.21 -21.73
C ARG A 249 8.30 11.02 -22.94
N GLU A 250 7.81 10.61 -24.10
CA GLU A 250 8.05 11.30 -25.36
C GLU A 250 6.82 12.12 -25.72
N VAL A 251 7.04 13.39 -26.05
CA VAL A 251 5.97 14.33 -26.41
C VAL A 251 6.37 15.07 -27.67
N GLU A 252 5.46 15.14 -28.63
CA GLU A 252 5.65 15.94 -29.84
C GLU A 252 5.65 17.44 -29.47
N SER A 253 6.53 18.23 -30.09
CA SER A 253 6.53 19.69 -29.94
C SER A 253 5.14 20.26 -30.23
N GLU A 254 4.75 21.30 -29.48
CA GLU A 254 3.45 21.99 -29.58
C GLU A 254 2.23 21.15 -29.16
N LYS A 255 2.41 19.91 -28.72
CA LYS A 255 1.33 19.14 -28.09
C LYS A 255 1.21 19.46 -26.60
N PRO A 256 0.00 19.34 -26.03
CA PRO A 256 -0.20 19.50 -24.60
C PRO A 256 0.38 18.32 -23.83
N PHE A 257 0.96 18.61 -22.67
CA PHE A 257 1.44 17.62 -21.72
C PHE A 257 1.03 17.97 -20.30
N THR A 258 0.75 16.98 -19.47
CA THR A 258 0.36 17.19 -18.08
C THR A 258 1.34 16.47 -17.15
N PHE A 259 2.04 17.25 -16.34
CA PHE A 259 2.82 16.76 -15.23
C PHE A 259 1.90 16.34 -14.09
N THR A 260 2.22 15.23 -13.43
CA THR A 260 1.49 14.72 -12.27
C THR A 260 2.42 14.65 -11.07
N CYS A 261 2.02 15.27 -9.97
CA CYS A 261 2.69 15.23 -8.69
C CYS A 261 1.77 14.49 -7.72
N ASN A 262 2.14 13.31 -7.25
CA ASN A 262 1.32 12.52 -6.32
C ASN A 262 1.27 13.14 -4.89
N ALA A 263 1.13 14.46 -4.78
CA ALA A 263 1.11 15.22 -3.53
C ALA A 263 -0.19 14.99 -2.73
N LEU A 264 -1.33 14.74 -3.40
CA LEU A 264 -2.58 14.39 -2.71
C LEU A 264 -2.46 13.14 -1.85
N ALA A 265 -1.62 12.21 -2.29
CA ALA A 265 -1.34 11.00 -1.56
C ALA A 265 -0.53 11.25 -0.28
N LEU A 266 -0.14 12.49 0.04
CA LEU A 266 0.39 12.87 1.36
C LEU A 266 -0.62 13.66 2.20
N TRP A 267 -1.79 14.04 1.67
CA TRP A 267 -2.72 14.94 2.35
C TRP A 267 -3.19 14.44 3.74
N PRO A 268 -3.60 13.17 3.92
CA PRO A 268 -3.87 12.61 5.24
C PRO A 268 -2.73 12.75 6.26
N VAL A 269 -1.46 12.78 5.82
CA VAL A 269 -0.29 13.04 6.68
C VAL A 269 -0.19 14.53 6.98
N ILE A 270 -0.32 15.37 5.96
CA ILE A 270 -0.29 16.84 6.08
C ILE A 270 -1.36 17.33 7.08
N GLN A 271 -2.57 16.76 7.02
CA GLN A 271 -3.68 17.07 7.93
C GLN A 271 -3.41 16.70 9.38
N GLN A 272 -2.65 15.62 9.62
CA GLN A 272 -2.24 15.24 10.98
C GLN A 272 -1.14 16.16 11.51
N THR A 273 -0.42 16.85 10.62
CA THR A 273 0.69 17.76 10.96
C THR A 273 0.37 19.22 10.57
N PRO A 274 -0.71 19.84 11.09
CA PRO A 274 -1.17 21.15 10.61
C PRO A 274 -0.18 22.30 10.88
N ASN A 275 0.68 22.14 11.89
CA ASN A 275 1.69 23.14 12.25
C ASN A 275 2.97 23.05 11.41
N ASP A 276 3.12 22.01 10.58
CA ASP A 276 4.30 21.85 9.74
C ASP A 276 4.17 22.70 8.48
N ASN A 277 5.27 23.33 8.06
CA ASN A 277 5.27 24.09 6.81
C ASN A 277 5.48 23.13 5.64
N TRP A 278 4.37 22.74 5.00
CA TRP A 278 4.37 21.89 3.84
C TRP A 278 4.38 22.71 2.55
N ARG A 279 5.24 22.33 1.60
CA ARG A 279 5.29 22.94 0.27
C ARG A 279 5.59 21.89 -0.79
N THR A 280 5.07 22.09 -2.00
CA THR A 280 5.36 21.26 -3.17
C THR A 280 6.00 22.10 -4.26
N TYR A 281 7.01 21.55 -4.93
CA TYR A 281 7.69 22.20 -6.03
C TYR A 281 8.31 21.16 -6.97
N TRP A 282 8.66 21.62 -8.17
CA TRP A 282 9.35 20.81 -9.15
C TRP A 282 10.81 21.24 -9.28
N SER A 283 11.69 20.26 -9.38
CA SER A 283 13.07 20.48 -9.83
C SER A 283 13.20 20.08 -11.30
N TYR A 284 14.03 20.81 -12.04
CA TYR A 284 14.29 20.59 -13.46
C TYR A 284 15.78 20.57 -13.75
N GLN A 285 16.20 19.54 -14.48
CA GLN A 285 17.54 19.38 -15.00
C GLN A 285 17.47 19.20 -16.52
N PRO A 286 17.95 20.16 -17.32
CA PRO A 286 17.87 20.07 -18.78
C PRO A 286 18.72 18.92 -19.33
N ASP A 287 18.25 18.28 -20.39
CA ASP A 287 19.07 17.34 -21.16
C ASP A 287 20.09 18.09 -22.05
N GLU A 288 20.91 17.36 -22.80
CA GLU A 288 21.91 17.96 -23.68
C GLU A 288 21.28 18.89 -24.74
N LYS A 289 20.12 18.51 -25.29
CA LYS A 289 19.40 19.32 -26.30
C LYS A 289 18.85 20.62 -25.70
N ALA A 290 18.33 20.59 -24.49
CA ALA A 290 17.85 21.79 -23.82
C ALA A 290 19.01 22.67 -23.35
N LYS A 291 20.14 22.08 -22.95
CA LYS A 291 21.37 22.83 -22.61
C LYS A 291 21.91 23.61 -23.80
N THR A 292 21.95 23.02 -25.00
CA THR A 292 22.39 23.74 -26.21
C THR A 292 21.44 24.88 -26.57
N LEU A 293 20.15 24.76 -26.22
CA LEU A 293 19.15 25.82 -26.33
C LEU A 293 19.21 26.85 -25.18
N GLY A 294 20.26 26.82 -24.34
CA GLY A 294 20.53 27.81 -23.30
C GLY A 294 19.76 27.58 -21.98
N MET A 295 19.11 26.44 -21.79
CA MET A 295 18.39 26.14 -20.55
C MET A 295 19.35 25.76 -19.42
N LYS A 296 19.01 26.23 -18.21
CA LYS A 296 19.75 25.97 -16.97
C LYS A 296 18.91 25.13 -16.02
N SER A 297 19.57 24.36 -15.16
CA SER A 297 18.92 23.64 -14.06
C SER A 297 18.18 24.61 -13.14
N ARG A 298 17.01 24.21 -12.66
CA ARG A 298 16.21 24.95 -11.68
C ARG A 298 15.87 24.03 -10.52
N ASN A 299 16.25 24.45 -9.32
CA ASN A 299 16.03 23.64 -8.11
C ASN A 299 14.58 23.71 -7.63
N GLU A 300 13.96 24.88 -7.76
CA GLU A 300 12.57 25.13 -7.37
C GLU A 300 11.84 25.82 -8.53
N MET A 301 10.73 25.22 -8.95
CA MET A 301 9.78 25.75 -9.92
C MET A 301 8.37 25.40 -9.48
N TRP A 302 7.40 26.23 -9.88
CA TRP A 302 5.99 25.96 -9.62
C TRP A 302 5.70 25.67 -8.14
N LEU A 303 6.31 26.47 -7.27
CA LEU A 303 6.17 26.34 -5.83
C LEU A 303 4.71 26.57 -5.41
N SER A 304 4.19 25.69 -4.57
CA SER A 304 2.88 25.85 -3.93
C SER A 304 3.00 25.50 -2.45
N VAL A 305 2.49 26.37 -1.59
CA VAL A 305 2.45 26.15 -0.14
C VAL A 305 1.16 25.40 0.18
N LEU A 306 1.26 24.32 0.95
CA LEU A 306 0.15 23.47 1.34
C LEU A 306 -0.28 23.88 2.75
N ARG A 307 -1.44 24.51 2.87
CA ARG A 307 -2.05 24.86 4.16
C ARG A 307 -3.31 24.05 4.37
N VAL A 308 -3.45 23.49 5.57
CA VAL A 308 -4.69 22.86 6.00
C VAL A 308 -5.62 23.99 6.43
N SER A 309 -6.61 24.34 5.61
CA SER A 309 -7.68 25.23 6.08
C SER A 309 -8.51 24.47 7.11
N SER A 310 -8.40 24.87 8.37
CA SER A 310 -9.37 24.45 9.38
C SER A 310 -10.69 25.14 9.05
N PHE A 311 -11.58 24.46 8.34
CA PHE A 311 -12.99 24.83 8.34
C PHE A 311 -13.50 24.58 9.76
N SER A 312 -13.40 25.58 10.63
CA SER A 312 -14.24 25.63 11.82
C SER A 312 -15.65 25.94 11.32
N ASP A 313 -16.57 24.99 11.47
CA ASP A 313 -18.01 25.29 11.49
C ASP A 313 -18.25 26.20 12.70
N GLY A 314 -18.11 27.49 12.47
CA GLY A 314 -18.26 28.53 13.47
C GLY A 314 -18.56 29.82 12.73
N ASP A 315 -19.84 30.19 12.75
CA ASP A 315 -20.26 31.57 12.52
C ASP A 315 -19.44 32.49 13.43
N SER A 316 -18.42 33.13 12.89
CA SER A 316 -17.82 34.30 13.52
C SER A 316 -17.40 35.28 12.44
N ASP A 317 -18.28 36.28 12.30
CA ASP A 317 -18.01 37.59 11.75
C ASP A 317 -16.67 38.13 12.26
N GLY A 318 -15.77 38.53 11.35
CA GLY A 318 -14.41 38.89 11.72
C GLY A 318 -13.49 39.05 10.52
N THR A 319 -13.51 40.25 9.95
CA THR A 319 -12.53 40.77 9.00
C THR A 319 -11.09 40.56 9.46
N GLU A 320 -10.35 39.68 8.80
CA GLU A 320 -8.88 39.77 8.72
C GLU A 320 -8.47 39.92 7.26
N SER A 321 -8.13 41.16 6.90
CA SER A 321 -7.40 41.49 5.68
C SER A 321 -5.97 40.97 5.80
N LEU A 322 -5.68 39.84 5.15
CA LEU A 322 -4.33 39.41 4.83
C LEU A 322 -4.10 39.63 3.33
N GLU A 323 -3.44 40.75 3.00
CA GLU A 323 -2.76 40.92 1.73
C GLU A 323 -1.78 39.75 1.54
N ASN A 324 -2.07 38.91 0.55
CA ASN A 324 -1.14 37.93 0.05
C ASN A 324 -1.60 37.52 -1.34
N ASN A 325 -0.81 37.87 -2.36
CA ASN A 325 -0.95 37.40 -3.74
C ASN A 325 -0.71 35.88 -3.81
N PHE A 326 -1.60 35.09 -3.23
CA PHE A 326 -1.64 33.65 -3.40
C PHE A 326 -2.95 33.34 -4.13
N THR A 327 -2.81 32.72 -5.31
CA THR A 327 -3.93 32.00 -5.88
C THR A 327 -4.25 30.90 -4.89
N GLU A 328 -5.47 30.92 -4.36
CA GLU A 328 -6.10 29.79 -3.67
C GLU A 328 -6.23 28.66 -4.70
N LEU A 329 -5.10 28.01 -4.97
CA LEU A 329 -5.03 26.84 -5.81
C LEU A 329 -5.74 25.74 -5.04
N THR A 330 -6.77 25.17 -5.67
CA THR A 330 -7.43 24.00 -5.12
C THR A 330 -6.38 22.90 -4.97
N LEU A 331 -6.61 22.01 -4.02
CA LEU A 331 -5.74 20.88 -3.73
C LEU A 331 -5.33 20.10 -5.01
N PHE A 332 -6.18 20.09 -6.05
CA PHE A 332 -5.92 19.49 -7.37
C PHE A 332 -4.93 20.22 -8.27
N ASP A 333 -4.85 21.55 -8.17
CA ASP A 333 -3.91 22.34 -8.98
C ASP A 333 -2.45 22.10 -8.57
N THR A 334 -2.24 21.62 -7.34
CA THR A 334 -0.92 21.21 -6.83
C THR A 334 -0.44 19.88 -7.40
N GLU A 335 -1.36 19.08 -7.93
CA GLU A 335 -1.09 17.75 -8.42
C GLU A 335 -0.92 17.69 -9.93
N LYS A 336 -1.80 18.31 -10.70
CA LYS A 336 -1.73 18.26 -12.16
C LYS A 336 -1.32 19.62 -12.70
N ARG A 337 -0.23 19.65 -13.46
CA ARG A 337 0.19 20.85 -14.18
C ARG A 337 0.19 20.61 -15.67
N ARG A 338 -0.75 21.23 -16.36
CA ARG A 338 -0.88 21.18 -17.81
C ARG A 338 -0.03 22.27 -18.47
N ILE A 339 0.70 21.89 -19.50
CA ILE A 339 1.41 22.77 -20.43
C ILE A 339 0.74 22.55 -21.78
N ASP A 340 0.18 23.60 -22.37
CA ASP A 340 -0.57 23.46 -23.64
C ASP A 340 0.35 23.27 -24.85
N GLU A 341 1.53 23.88 -24.83
CA GLU A 341 2.51 23.81 -25.91
C GLU A 341 3.90 23.47 -25.36
N VAL A 342 4.31 22.23 -25.54
CA VAL A 342 5.65 21.78 -25.13
C VAL A 342 6.70 22.20 -26.16
N LYS A 343 7.78 22.84 -25.72
CA LYS A 343 8.90 23.29 -26.56
C LYS A 343 10.11 22.36 -26.41
N TYR A 344 10.97 22.26 -27.43
CA TYR A 344 12.20 21.45 -27.37
C TYR A 344 13.11 21.78 -26.18
N SER A 345 13.13 23.04 -25.78
CA SER A 345 13.91 23.51 -24.63
C SER A 345 13.36 23.02 -23.28
N MET A 346 12.21 22.36 -23.26
CA MET A 346 11.63 21.71 -22.07
C MET A 346 12.06 20.24 -21.95
N SER A 347 12.91 19.74 -22.84
CA SER A 347 13.45 18.38 -22.74
C SER A 347 14.40 18.27 -21.53
N GLY A 348 14.19 17.27 -20.67
CA GLY A 348 14.99 17.13 -19.47
C GLY A 348 14.33 16.27 -18.40
N TYR A 349 14.93 16.29 -17.22
CA TYR A 349 14.52 15.51 -16.07
C TYR A 349 13.81 16.37 -15.03
N TYR A 350 12.61 15.95 -14.68
CA TYR A 350 11.71 16.64 -13.77
C TYR A 350 11.45 15.76 -12.55
N LYS A 351 11.55 16.32 -11.34
CA LYS A 351 11.12 15.65 -10.11
C LYS A 351 10.12 16.50 -9.36
N CYS A 352 8.99 15.90 -8.97
CA CYS A 352 8.10 16.53 -8.01
C CYS A 352 8.55 16.21 -6.58
N ILE A 353 8.70 17.26 -5.79
CA ILE A 353 9.17 17.19 -4.41
C ILE A 353 8.11 17.80 -3.51
N VAL A 354 7.66 17.03 -2.53
CA VAL A 354 6.86 17.52 -1.41
C VAL A 354 7.80 17.65 -0.22
N GLU A 355 7.96 18.87 0.28
CA GLU A 355 8.83 19.18 1.39
C GLU A 355 8.01 19.48 2.64
N SER A 356 8.42 18.90 3.77
CA SER A 356 7.96 19.27 5.11
C SER A 356 9.11 19.90 5.87
N LYS A 357 8.86 21.05 6.48
CA LYS A 357 9.79 21.70 7.40
C LYS A 357 9.08 21.91 8.75
N PRO A 358 9.20 20.95 9.68
CA PRO A 358 8.73 21.13 11.06
C PRO A 358 9.61 22.14 11.79
N GLU A 359 9.05 22.83 12.77
CA GLU A 359 9.82 23.72 13.64
C GLU A 359 10.86 22.93 14.44
N GLY A 360 12.12 23.40 14.47
CA GLY A 360 13.22 22.72 15.17
C GLY A 360 13.79 21.46 14.50
N LEU A 361 13.24 21.02 13.36
CA LEU A 361 13.76 19.86 12.61
C LEU A 361 14.28 20.26 11.22
N ALA A 362 15.17 19.42 10.67
CA ALA A 362 15.65 19.59 9.30
C ALA A 362 14.52 19.37 8.28
N ALA A 363 14.53 20.15 7.20
CA ALA A 363 13.55 19.99 6.12
C ALA A 363 13.70 18.62 5.45
N ARG A 364 12.57 17.97 5.20
CA ARG A 364 12.50 16.64 4.58
C ARG A 364 11.84 16.71 3.23
N LYS A 365 12.46 16.07 2.25
CA LYS A 365 12.06 16.11 0.85
C LYS A 365 11.58 14.73 0.41
N PHE A 366 10.30 14.62 0.12
CA PHE A 366 9.67 13.40 -0.39
C PHE A 366 9.50 13.55 -1.90
N ILE A 367 10.21 12.75 -2.68
CA ILE A 367 10.02 12.70 -4.12
C ILE A 367 8.82 11.80 -4.40
N THR A 368 7.77 12.35 -5.00
CA THR A 368 6.51 11.62 -5.24
C THR A 368 6.34 11.19 -6.69
N ASN A 369 7.10 11.79 -7.60
CA ASN A 369 7.13 11.47 -9.02
C ASN A 369 8.44 11.99 -9.66
N ALA A 370 9.02 11.24 -10.58
CA ALA A 370 10.10 11.69 -11.45
C ALA A 370 9.82 11.29 -12.90
N ILE A 371 10.15 12.17 -13.85
CA ILE A 371 9.89 11.98 -15.28
C ILE A 371 11.05 12.54 -16.09
N LYS A 372 11.58 11.75 -17.01
CA LYS A 372 12.42 12.21 -18.12
C LYS A 372 11.53 12.53 -19.31
N LEU A 373 11.35 13.82 -19.58
CA LEU A 373 10.58 14.31 -20.73
C LEU A 373 11.52 14.47 -21.91
N SER A 374 11.22 13.83 -23.03
CA SER A 374 11.90 14.05 -24.29
C SER A 374 10.94 14.65 -25.31
N VAL A 375 11.30 15.83 -25.80
CA VAL A 375 10.49 16.56 -26.78
C VAL A 375 11.00 16.25 -28.17
N ILE A 376 10.14 15.61 -28.98
CA ILE A 376 10.47 15.17 -30.34
C ILE A 376 9.79 16.06 -31.37
N SER A 377 10.34 16.09 -32.58
CA SER A 377 9.72 16.81 -33.68
C SER A 377 8.43 16.13 -34.13
N PRO A 378 7.42 16.89 -34.60
CA PRO A 378 6.24 16.30 -35.22
C PRO A 378 6.67 15.36 -36.36
N PRO A 379 6.08 14.16 -36.47
CA PRO A 379 6.46 13.21 -37.51
C PRO A 379 6.13 13.79 -38.88
N THR A 380 7.01 13.54 -39.85
CA THR A 380 6.80 13.92 -41.25
C THR A 380 5.59 13.19 -41.84
N LEU A 381 5.03 13.70 -42.95
CA LEU A 381 3.90 13.05 -43.65
C LEU A 381 4.19 11.58 -43.99
N ASN A 382 5.42 11.29 -44.44
CA ASN A 382 5.86 9.93 -44.76
C ASN A 382 5.93 9.03 -43.52
N GLU A 383 6.44 9.54 -42.40
CA GLU A 383 6.46 8.78 -41.14
C GLU A 383 5.07 8.55 -40.57
N ARG A 384 4.16 9.52 -40.70
CA ARG A 384 2.74 9.34 -40.33
C ARG A 384 2.10 8.24 -41.18
N PHE A 385 2.32 8.28 -42.50
CA PHE A 385 1.80 7.26 -43.41
C PHE A 385 2.36 5.87 -43.09
N LEU A 386 3.66 5.76 -42.84
CA LEU A 386 4.30 4.49 -42.44
C LEU A 386 3.81 3.98 -41.09
N ARG A 387 3.61 4.87 -40.10
CA ARG A 387 3.06 4.51 -38.78
C ARG A 387 1.62 4.01 -38.92
N TRP A 388 0.79 4.74 -39.66
CA TRP A 388 -0.58 4.34 -39.95
C TRP A 388 -0.63 2.99 -40.68
N PHE A 389 0.23 2.80 -41.69
CA PHE A 389 0.31 1.53 -42.41
C PHE A 389 0.74 0.41 -41.47
N ARG A 390 1.69 0.63 -40.56
CA ARG A 390 2.16 -0.36 -39.58
C ARG A 390 1.14 -0.66 -38.47
N GLU A 391 0.28 0.28 -38.10
CA GLU A 391 -0.82 0.00 -37.16
C GLU A 391 -1.94 -0.78 -37.85
N ASN A 392 -2.21 -0.46 -39.13
CA ASN A 392 -3.32 -1.02 -39.88
C ASN A 392 -2.94 -2.17 -40.82
N TYR A 393 -1.68 -2.60 -40.90
CA TYR A 393 -1.21 -3.56 -41.90
C TYR A 393 -1.96 -4.89 -41.83
N LYS A 394 -2.31 -5.37 -40.63
CA LYS A 394 -3.09 -6.61 -40.47
C LYS A 394 -4.48 -6.47 -41.10
N GLY A 395 -5.12 -5.32 -40.91
CA GLY A 395 -6.40 -5.00 -41.53
C GLY A 395 -6.29 -4.88 -43.05
N ILE A 396 -5.25 -4.21 -43.54
CA ILE A 396 -4.99 -4.05 -44.97
C ILE A 396 -4.73 -5.41 -45.65
N VAL A 397 -3.89 -6.25 -45.05
CA VAL A 397 -3.61 -7.60 -45.55
C VAL A 397 -4.90 -8.44 -45.56
N GLY A 398 -5.72 -8.36 -44.50
CA GLY A 398 -7.03 -9.03 -44.45
C GLY A 398 -7.99 -8.56 -45.56
N LEU A 399 -7.99 -7.26 -45.86
CA LEU A 399 -8.85 -6.70 -46.92
C LEU A 399 -8.40 -7.16 -48.30
N LEU A 400 -7.08 -7.17 -48.56
CA LEU A 400 -6.50 -7.63 -49.81
C LEU A 400 -6.69 -9.14 -50.03
N THR A 401 -6.60 -9.96 -48.98
CA THR A 401 -6.85 -11.41 -49.09
C THR A 401 -8.31 -11.69 -49.41
N VAL A 402 -9.26 -10.99 -48.77
CA VAL A 402 -10.70 -11.11 -49.08
C VAL A 402 -10.97 -10.67 -50.53
N LEU A 403 -10.38 -9.55 -50.97
CA LEU A 403 -10.54 -9.07 -52.34
C LEU A 403 -9.98 -10.10 -53.35
N GLY A 404 -8.82 -10.68 -53.07
CA GLY A 404 -8.22 -11.73 -53.89
C GLY A 404 -9.09 -12.98 -53.99
N ILE A 405 -9.68 -13.43 -52.88
CA ILE A 405 -10.61 -14.57 -52.87
C ILE A 405 -11.85 -14.25 -53.71
N LEU A 406 -12.44 -13.06 -53.59
CA LEU A 406 -13.59 -12.65 -54.38
C LEU A 406 -13.28 -12.61 -55.89
N ILE A 407 -12.10 -12.12 -56.27
CA ILE A 407 -11.65 -12.12 -57.67
C ILE A 407 -11.49 -13.56 -58.18
N ILE A 408 -10.92 -14.47 -57.39
CA ILE A 408 -10.78 -15.88 -57.78
C ILE A 408 -12.14 -16.55 -57.95
N ILE A 409 -13.07 -16.34 -57.01
CA ILE A 409 -14.45 -16.85 -57.11
C ILE A 409 -15.13 -16.31 -58.36
N TYR A 410 -14.98 -15.01 -58.64
CA TYR A 410 -15.51 -14.39 -59.86
C TYR A 410 -14.93 -15.05 -61.12
N MET A 411 -13.61 -15.22 -61.20
CA MET A 411 -12.95 -15.87 -62.35
C MET A 411 -13.40 -17.33 -62.55
N ILE A 412 -13.58 -18.09 -61.47
CA ILE A 412 -14.14 -19.44 -61.52
C ILE A 412 -15.58 -19.41 -62.05
N SER A 413 -16.41 -18.50 -61.54
CA SER A 413 -17.81 -18.36 -61.98
C SER A 413 -17.94 -18.01 -63.46
N VAL A 414 -17.06 -17.13 -63.97
CA VAL A 414 -16.99 -16.78 -65.39
C VAL A 414 -16.55 -17.99 -66.22
N LYS A 415 -15.55 -18.75 -65.77
CA LYS A 415 -15.07 -19.96 -66.47
C LYS A 415 -16.14 -21.04 -66.54
N ILE A 416 -16.89 -21.26 -65.46
CA ILE A 416 -18.02 -22.21 -65.43
C ILE A 416 -19.11 -21.78 -66.42
N ARG A 417 -19.52 -20.50 -66.39
CA ARG A 417 -20.53 -19.99 -67.34
C ARG A 417 -20.07 -20.06 -68.79
N ALA A 418 -18.81 -19.74 -69.07
CA ALA A 418 -18.25 -19.86 -70.42
C ALA A 418 -18.25 -21.32 -70.91
N GLY A 419 -17.93 -22.27 -70.03
CA GLY A 419 -18.00 -23.71 -70.31
C GLY A 419 -19.43 -24.18 -70.63
N GLN A 420 -20.43 -23.72 -69.85
CA GLN A 420 -21.84 -24.04 -70.10
C GLN A 420 -22.36 -23.44 -71.41
N ILE A 421 -21.94 -22.22 -71.76
CA ILE A 421 -22.31 -21.59 -73.05
C ILE A 421 -21.66 -22.34 -74.22
N ALA A 422 -20.40 -22.77 -74.06
CA ALA A 422 -19.72 -23.56 -75.09
C ALA A 422 -20.40 -24.91 -75.31
N SER A 423 -20.79 -25.61 -74.23
CA SER A 423 -21.48 -26.91 -74.34
C SER A 423 -22.87 -26.78 -74.96
N LEU A 424 -23.62 -25.71 -74.65
CA LEU A 424 -24.91 -25.43 -75.30
C LEU A 424 -24.75 -25.13 -76.79
N LYS A 425 -23.69 -24.40 -77.18
CA LYS A 425 -23.39 -24.14 -78.59
C LYS A 425 -23.01 -25.41 -79.35
N THR A 426 -22.24 -26.32 -78.74
CA THR A 426 -21.92 -27.60 -79.37
C THR A 426 -23.15 -28.49 -79.51
N LEU A 427 -24.04 -28.51 -78.51
CA LEU A 427 -25.30 -29.25 -78.57
C LEU A 427 -26.24 -28.71 -79.66
N ALA A 428 -26.38 -27.38 -79.75
CA ALA A 428 -27.15 -26.74 -80.81
C ALA A 428 -26.55 -26.99 -82.21
N ALA A 429 -25.22 -27.06 -82.32
CA ALA A 429 -24.54 -27.39 -83.57
C ALA A 429 -24.77 -28.86 -83.99
N GLU A 430 -24.77 -29.79 -83.04
CA GLU A 430 -25.11 -31.21 -83.29
C GLU A 430 -26.57 -31.40 -83.70
N GLU A 431 -27.51 -30.67 -83.07
CA GLU A 431 -28.93 -30.70 -83.47
C GLU A 431 -29.14 -30.15 -84.89
N ALA A 432 -28.49 -29.03 -85.23
CA ALA A 432 -28.51 -28.49 -86.59
C ALA A 432 -27.91 -29.46 -87.63
N ALA A 433 -26.86 -30.22 -87.26
CA ALA A 433 -26.30 -31.26 -88.12
C ALA A 433 -27.26 -32.46 -88.29
N LYS A 434 -27.99 -32.85 -87.24
CA LYS A 434 -29.05 -33.87 -87.31
C LYS A 434 -30.24 -33.42 -88.16
N GLU A 435 -30.63 -32.16 -88.13
CA GLU A 435 -31.68 -31.64 -89.02
C GLU A 435 -31.23 -31.62 -90.49
N ARG A 436 -30.00 -31.20 -90.78
CA ARG A 436 -29.44 -31.24 -92.14
C ARG A 436 -29.38 -32.66 -92.70
N THR A 437 -28.98 -33.64 -91.90
CA THR A 437 -28.96 -35.05 -92.33
C THR A 437 -30.38 -35.59 -92.57
N LYS A 438 -31.36 -35.24 -91.73
CA LYS A 438 -32.77 -35.58 -91.97
C LYS A 438 -33.31 -35.00 -93.29
N LEU A 439 -32.96 -33.76 -93.62
CA LEU A 439 -33.34 -33.12 -94.89
C LEU A 439 -32.70 -33.79 -96.11
N VAL A 440 -31.45 -34.25 -96.00
CA VAL A 440 -30.77 -35.01 -97.07
C VAL A 440 -31.46 -36.36 -97.31
N THR A 441 -31.79 -37.11 -96.25
CA THR A 441 -32.57 -38.36 -96.39
C THR A 441 -33.98 -38.13 -96.94
N ALA A 442 -34.65 -37.02 -96.59
CA ALA A 442 -35.96 -36.68 -97.15
C ALA A 442 -35.87 -36.27 -98.64
N GLY A 443 -34.75 -35.67 -99.06
CA GLY A 443 -34.45 -35.38 -100.46
C GLY A 443 -34.15 -36.63 -101.29
N GLU A 444 -33.41 -37.60 -100.75
CA GLU A 444 -33.13 -38.88 -101.42
C GLU A 444 -34.37 -39.76 -101.59
N ILE A 445 -35.33 -39.71 -100.66
CA ILE A 445 -36.60 -40.44 -100.79
C ILE A 445 -37.47 -39.85 -101.93
N LYS A 446 -37.38 -38.53 -102.18
CA LYS A 446 -38.07 -37.88 -103.31
C LYS A 446 -37.45 -38.21 -104.67
N MET A 447 -36.14 -38.40 -104.78
CA MET A 447 -35.49 -38.80 -106.05
C MET A 447 -35.72 -40.27 -106.43
N LYS A 448 -36.18 -41.13 -105.51
CA LYS A 448 -36.52 -42.53 -105.82
C LYS A 448 -38.00 -42.75 -106.20
N THR A 449 -38.85 -41.72 -106.19
CA THR A 449 -40.30 -41.87 -106.43
C THR A 449 -40.88 -41.02 -107.56
N THR A 450 -40.06 -40.35 -108.37
CA THR A 450 -40.46 -39.69 -109.63
C THR A 450 -39.28 -39.64 -110.57
#